data_AF-A0A9X4H5I9-F1
#
_entry.id   AF-A0A9X4H5I9-F1
#
_cell.length_a   1.000
_cell.length_b   1.000
_cell.length_c   1.000
_cell.angle_alpha   90.00
_cell.angle_beta   90.00
_cell.angle_gamma   90.00
#
_symmetry.space_group_name_H-M   'P 1'
#
loop_
_entity.id
_entity.type
_entity.pdbx_description
1 polymer ?
#
loop_
_entity_poly.entity_id
_entity_poly.type
_entity_poly.pdbx_seq_one_letter_code
_entity_poly.pdbx_strand_id
1 'polypeptide(L)'
;MKEELEIISGKYLEELKISEKSAVDALHLAYAVVYEIDYLLTWNCKHLAHGDVRRKLKSYNDAVGLKTPEIVTPYELMGRFDTNE
;
A
#
# COMPACT_ATOMS: atom_id res chain seq x y z
N MET A 1 -9.98 -0.50 -17.39
CA MET A 1 -9.28 0.41 -16.46
C MET A 1 -10.03 0.59 -15.14
N LYS A 2 -11.27 1.10 -15.11
CA LYS A 2 -12.03 1.21 -13.83
C LYS A 2 -12.37 -0.16 -13.21
N GLU A 3 -12.81 -1.12 -14.03
CA GLU A 3 -13.12 -2.49 -13.58
C GLU A 3 -11.89 -3.21 -13.00
N GLU A 4 -10.72 -3.04 -13.59
CA GLU A 4 -9.46 -3.62 -13.12
C GLU A 4 -9.07 -3.10 -11.72
N LEU A 5 -9.24 -1.80 -11.49
CA LEU A 5 -9.01 -1.18 -10.18
C LEU A 5 -9.97 -1.71 -9.11
N GLU A 6 -11.25 -1.89 -9.45
CA GLU A 6 -12.25 -2.45 -8.54
C GLU A 6 -11.93 -3.92 -8.19
N ILE A 7 -11.48 -4.71 -9.16
CA ILE A 7 -11.05 -6.11 -8.94
C ILE A 7 -9.84 -6.16 -8.01
N ILE A 8 -8.78 -5.40 -8.29
CA ILE A 8 -7.56 -5.38 -7.48
C ILE A 8 -7.86 -4.86 -6.07
N SER A 9 -8.64 -3.78 -5.96
CA SER A 9 -9.08 -3.24 -4.66
C SER A 9 -9.87 -4.26 -3.86
N GLY A 10 -10.77 -5.01 -4.49
CA GLY A 10 -11.51 -6.09 -3.85
C GLY A 10 -10.60 -7.18 -3.31
N LYS A 11 -9.59 -7.59 -4.10
CA LYS A 11 -8.59 -8.57 -3.65
C LYS A 11 -7.75 -8.08 -2.49
N TYR A 12 -7.42 -6.79 -2.46
CA TYR A 12 -6.70 -6.20 -1.34
C TYR A 12 -7.53 -6.17 -0.05
N LEU A 13 -8.85 -5.95 -0.14
CA LEU A 13 -9.72 -6.05 1.03
C LEU A 13 -9.72 -7.46 1.63
N GLU A 14 -9.79 -8.48 0.78
CA GLU A 14 -9.75 -9.90 1.16
C GLU A 14 -8.39 -10.30 1.78
N GLU A 15 -7.30 -10.08 1.05
CA GLU A 15 -5.97 -10.60 1.38
C GLU A 15 -5.30 -9.83 2.53
N LEU A 16 -5.46 -8.50 2.55
CA LEU A 16 -4.82 -7.65 3.56
C LEU A 16 -5.63 -7.62 4.86
N LYS A 17 -6.86 -8.16 4.85
CA LYS A 17 -7.86 -8.05 5.93
C LYS A 17 -8.12 -6.59 6.30
N ILE A 18 -8.17 -5.72 5.29
CA ILE A 18 -8.52 -4.32 5.48
C ILE A 18 -10.02 -4.27 5.82
N SER A 19 -10.38 -3.61 6.91
CA SER A 19 -11.78 -3.41 7.28
C SER A 19 -12.50 -2.61 6.20
N GLU A 20 -13.79 -2.87 5.96
CA GLU A 20 -14.59 -2.14 4.97
C GLU A 20 -14.59 -0.61 5.18
N LYS A 21 -14.39 -0.14 6.41
CA LYS A 21 -14.22 1.30 6.72
C LYS A 21 -12.98 1.92 6.08
N SER A 22 -12.05 1.09 5.62
CA SER A 22 -10.80 1.43 4.94
C SER A 22 -10.83 0.99 3.46
N ALA A 23 -12.00 0.79 2.85
CA ALA A 23 -12.10 0.49 1.40
C ALA A 23 -11.38 1.52 0.51
N VAL A 24 -11.36 2.78 0.94
CA VAL A 24 -10.62 3.86 0.27
C VAL A 24 -9.09 3.61 0.29
N ASP A 25 -8.56 3.02 1.36
CA ASP A 25 -7.13 2.68 1.45
C ASP A 25 -6.76 1.58 0.44
N ALA A 26 -7.61 0.56 0.28
CA ALA A 26 -7.41 -0.50 -0.72
C ALA A 26 -7.48 0.03 -2.15
N LEU A 27 -8.38 1.00 -2.41
CA LEU A 27 -8.47 1.64 -3.72
C LEU A 27 -7.20 2.44 -4.03
N HIS A 28 -6.67 3.22 -3.08
CA HIS A 28 -5.41 3.95 -3.27
C HIS A 28 -4.23 3.01 -3.59
N LEU A 29 -4.16 1.85 -2.93
CA LEU A 29 -3.17 0.83 -3.25
C LEU A 29 -3.35 0.28 -4.66
N ALA A 30 -4.58 -0.01 -5.07
CA ALA A 30 -4.88 -0.48 -6.43
C ALA A 30 -4.42 0.53 -7.49
N TYR A 31 -4.68 1.83 -7.26
CA TYR A 31 -4.16 2.89 -8.13
C TYR A 31 -2.62 2.89 -8.18
N ALA A 32 -1.95 2.85 -7.03
CA ALA A 32 -0.50 2.87 -7.01
C ALA A 32 0.14 1.69 -7.76
N VAL A 33 -0.49 0.52 -7.69
CA VAL A 33 -0.02 -0.71 -8.35
C VAL A 33 -0.30 -0.68 -9.86
N VAL A 34 -1.52 -0.33 -10.27
CA VAL A 34 -1.92 -0.28 -11.69
C VAL A 34 -1.12 0.76 -12.47
N TYR A 35 -0.82 1.89 -11.85
CA TYR A 35 -0.01 2.96 -12.45
C TYR A 35 1.49 2.80 -12.18
N GLU A 36 1.91 1.66 -11.61
CA GLU A 36 3.32 1.31 -11.35
C GLU A 36 4.10 2.36 -10.56
N ILE A 37 3.41 3.09 -9.67
CA ILE A 37 3.99 4.13 -8.84
C ILE A 37 5.09 3.52 -7.96
N ASP A 38 6.26 4.16 -7.94
CA ASP A 38 7.40 3.66 -7.16
C ASP A 38 7.21 3.87 -5.65
N TYR A 39 6.63 5.01 -5.25
CA TYR A 39 6.46 5.39 -3.83
C TYR A 39 5.05 5.85 -3.53
N LEU A 40 4.43 5.25 -2.50
CA LEU A 40 3.15 5.68 -1.96
C LEU A 40 3.38 6.37 -0.61
N LEU A 41 3.39 7.70 -0.62
CA LEU A 41 3.51 8.50 0.60
C LEU A 41 2.20 8.46 1.40
N THR A 42 2.27 8.05 2.67
CA THR A 42 1.08 8.00 3.54
C THR A 42 1.37 8.44 4.96
N TRP A 43 0.43 9.19 5.55
CA TRP A 43 0.38 9.46 6.98
C TRP A 43 -0.39 8.36 7.75
N ASN A 44 -1.05 7.45 7.04
CA ASN A 44 -1.88 6.39 7.63
C ASN A 44 -1.03 5.20 8.09
N CYS A 45 -0.30 5.40 9.20
CA CYS A 45 0.59 4.39 9.78
C CYS A 45 -0.14 3.22 10.45
N LYS A 46 -1.44 3.40 10.74
CA LYS A 46 -2.26 2.44 11.47
C LYS A 46 -2.86 1.36 10.56
N HIS A 47 -3.15 1.71 9.30
CA HIS A 47 -3.83 0.82 8.35
C HIS A 47 -3.03 0.53 7.07
N LEU A 48 -2.21 1.46 6.57
CA LEU A 48 -1.41 1.26 5.34
C LEU A 48 0.07 1.02 5.63
N ALA A 49 0.67 1.79 6.54
CA ALA A 49 2.11 1.65 6.84
C ALA A 49 2.44 0.57 7.88
N HIS A 50 1.46 -0.19 8.37
CA HIS A 50 1.72 -1.31 9.26
C HIS A 50 2.52 -2.37 8.48
N GLY A 51 3.66 -2.81 9.01
CA GLY A 51 4.57 -3.73 8.32
C GLY A 51 3.91 -5.04 7.85
N ASP A 52 2.85 -5.47 8.52
CA ASP A 52 2.04 -6.62 8.14
C ASP A 52 1.26 -6.41 6.83
N VAL A 53 0.73 -5.21 6.61
CA VAL A 53 0.03 -4.86 5.36
C VAL A 53 1.02 -4.75 4.23
N ARG A 54 2.17 -4.07 4.44
CA ARG A 54 3.25 -4.00 3.44
C ARG A 54 3.72 -5.40 3.02
N ARG A 55 3.96 -6.29 3.98
CA ARG A 55 4.41 -7.67 3.71
C ARG A 55 3.36 -8.47 2.93
N LYS A 56 2.10 -8.46 3.37
CA LYS A 56 1.03 -9.19 2.66
C LYS A 56 0.79 -8.65 1.26
N LEU A 57 0.82 -7.33 1.10
CA LEU A 57 0.67 -6.68 -0.20
C LEU A 57 1.79 -7.09 -1.15
N LYS A 58 3.04 -7.06 -0.67
CA LYS A 58 4.18 -7.51 -1.44
C LYS A 58 4.05 -8.99 -1.83
N SER A 59 3.73 -9.85 -0.87
CA SER A 59 3.57 -11.28 -1.13
C SER A 59 2.46 -11.59 -2.16
N TYR A 60 1.32 -10.91 -2.06
CA TYR A 60 0.24 -11.08 -3.03
C TYR A 60 0.67 -10.58 -4.41
N ASN A 61 1.18 -9.34 -4.51
CA ASN A 61 1.59 -8.74 -5.78
C ASN A 61 2.69 -9.56 -6.47
N ASP A 62 3.70 -10.02 -5.72
CA ASP A 62 4.75 -10.90 -6.24
C ASP A 62 4.15 -12.19 -6.84
N ALA A 63 3.13 -12.78 -6.18
CA ALA A 63 2.48 -14.01 -6.63
C ALA A 63 1.64 -13.83 -7.91
N VAL A 64 1.10 -12.63 -8.14
CA VAL A 64 0.30 -12.31 -9.34
C VAL A 64 1.09 -11.52 -10.40
N GLY A 65 2.37 -11.26 -10.17
CA GLY A 65 3.25 -10.54 -11.11
C GLY A 65 3.01 -9.03 -11.19
N LEU A 66 2.45 -8.43 -10.13
CA LEU A 66 2.21 -7.00 -10.03
C LEU A 66 3.38 -6.29 -9.33
N LYS A 67 3.68 -5.05 -9.71
CA LYS A 67 4.65 -4.21 -9.02
C LYS A 67 4.08 -3.73 -7.68
N THR A 68 4.84 -3.77 -6.61
CA THR A 68 4.45 -3.21 -5.30
C THR A 68 5.09 -1.85 -5.10
N PRO A 69 4.30 -0.78 -4.84
CA PRO A 69 4.85 0.52 -4.47
C PRO A 69 5.53 0.43 -3.10
N GLU A 70 6.63 1.15 -2.91
CA GLU A 70 7.21 1.33 -1.59
C GLU A 70 6.31 2.30 -0.82
N ILE A 71 5.57 1.78 0.14
CA ILE A 71 4.77 2.62 1.04
C ILE A 71 5.76 3.32 1.95
N VAL A 72 5.72 4.64 2.07
CA VAL A 72 6.64 5.40 2.92
C VAL A 72 5.88 6.46 3.71
N THR A 73 6.34 6.73 4.93
CA THR A 73 5.89 7.89 5.68
C THR A 73 6.71 9.12 5.29
N PRO A 74 6.17 10.34 5.47
CA PRO A 74 6.93 11.57 5.29
C PRO A 74 8.23 11.61 6.09
N TYR A 75 8.24 11.05 7.30
CA TYR A 75 9.46 10.97 8.12
C TYR A 75 10.52 10.04 7.50
N GLU A 76 10.09 8.86 6.99
CA GLU A 76 10.96 7.94 6.25
C GLU A 76 11.53 8.60 4.98
N LEU A 77 10.72 9.39 4.27
CA LEU A 77 11.15 10.06 3.04
C LEU A 77 12.11 11.24 3.30
N MET A 78 11.91 11.98 4.39
CA MET A 78 12.72 13.17 4.73
C MET A 78 14.07 12.82 5.38
N GLY A 79 14.39 11.54 5.59
CA GLY A 79 15.70 11.10 6.08
C GLY A 79 16.01 11.49 7.53
N ARG A 80 15.01 11.91 8.32
CA ARG A 80 15.19 12.21 9.75
C ARG A 80 15.24 10.91 10.54
N PHE A 81 16.39 10.26 10.53
CA PHE A 81 16.87 9.66 11.77
C PHE A 81 17.29 10.84 12.63
N ASP A 82 16.62 11.06 13.77
CA ASP A 82 17.21 11.89 14.80
C ASP A 82 18.51 11.18 15.23
N THR A 83 19.61 11.50 14.56
CA THR A 83 20.93 11.32 15.15
C THR A 83 20.93 12.26 16.33
N ASN A 84 20.66 11.71 17.52
CA ASN A 84 21.00 12.35 18.77
C ASN A 84 22.49 12.71 18.70
N GLU A 85 22.76 13.96 18.38
CA GLU A 85 24.02 14.65 18.67
C GLU A 85 23.96 15.17 20.11
#